data_AF-A0A0W0SU91-F1
#
_entry.id   AF-A0A0W0SU91-F1
#
_cell.length_a   1.000
_cell.length_b   1.000
_cell.length_c   1.000
_cell.angle_alpha   90.00
_cell.angle_beta   90.00
_cell.angle_gamma   90.00
#
_symmetry.space_group_name_H-M   'P 1'
#
loop_
_entity.id
_entity.type
_entity.pdbx_description
1 polymer ?
#
loop_
_entity_poly.entity_id
_entity_poly.type
_entity_poly.pdbx_seq_one_letter_code
_entity_poly.pdbx_strand_id
1 'polypeptide(L)'
;MQPNYLSNWSSIMGRMQKPIQEMMELNTRALQNISYLKPEELSQIRKPEDLLDKQMKIFVENGHKALDYMQQTFAIFEEHLLSISKEVKEKSDQATKHAQTIMKDYGNNKAK
;
A
#
# COMPACT_ATOMS: atom_id res chain seq x y z
N MET A 1 -32.63 -8.11 -9.89
CA MET A 1 -31.16 -8.21 -10.03
C MET A 1 -30.54 -7.10 -9.21
N GLN A 2 -29.57 -7.41 -8.33
CA GLN A 2 -29.23 -6.60 -7.15
C GLN A 2 -28.34 -5.38 -7.48
N PRO A 3 -28.82 -4.13 -7.31
CA PRO A 3 -28.06 -2.90 -7.59
C PRO A 3 -26.91 -2.62 -6.59
N ASN A 4 -26.90 -3.29 -5.43
CA ASN A 4 -25.94 -3.02 -4.35
C ASN A 4 -24.49 -3.47 -4.65
N TYR A 5 -24.28 -4.44 -5.54
CA TYR A 5 -22.93 -4.92 -5.88
C TYR A 5 -22.11 -3.89 -6.65
N LEU A 6 -22.72 -3.20 -7.62
CA LEU A 6 -22.04 -2.18 -8.43
C LEU A 6 -21.64 -0.96 -7.59
N SER A 7 -22.50 -0.56 -6.64
CA SER A 7 -22.20 0.54 -5.72
C SER A 7 -21.10 0.19 -4.71
N ASN A 8 -21.10 -1.04 -4.17
CA ASN A 8 -20.01 -1.49 -3.32
C ASN A 8 -18.69 -1.55 -4.08
N TRP A 9 -18.70 -2.07 -5.32
CA TRP A 9 -17.52 -2.16 -6.17
C TRP A 9 -16.92 -0.79 -6.50
N SER A 10 -17.75 0.19 -6.88
CA SER A 10 -17.26 1.55 -7.17
C SER A 10 -16.64 2.21 -5.95
N SER A 11 -17.21 2.00 -4.75
CA SER A 11 -16.65 2.54 -3.51
C SER A 11 -15.30 1.90 -3.14
N ILE A 12 -15.12 0.61 -3.45
CA ILE A 12 -13.86 -0.10 -3.19
C ILE A 12 -12.80 0.36 -4.20
N MET A 13 -13.16 0.47 -5.49
CA MET A 13 -12.28 1.01 -6.52
C MET A 13 -11.80 2.42 -6.21
N GLY A 14 -12.71 3.32 -5.80
CA GLY A 14 -12.34 4.69 -5.42
C GLY A 14 -11.37 4.73 -4.24
N ARG A 15 -11.50 3.81 -3.28
CA ARG A 15 -10.59 3.69 -2.12
C ARG A 15 -9.24 3.06 -2.46
N MET A 16 -9.21 2.16 -3.43
CA MET A 16 -7.98 1.49 -3.87
C MET A 16 -7.18 2.29 -4.91
N GLN A 17 -7.80 3.28 -5.56
CA GLN A 17 -7.16 4.08 -6.59
C GLN A 17 -5.87 4.75 -6.09
N LYS A 18 -5.92 5.37 -4.91
CA LYS A 18 -4.77 6.06 -4.31
C LYS A 18 -3.61 5.11 -3.93
N PRO A 19 -3.82 4.02 -3.16
CA PRO A 19 -2.74 3.08 -2.88
C PRO A 19 -2.16 2.44 -4.14
N ILE A 20 -2.99 2.14 -5.15
CA ILE A 20 -2.49 1.58 -6.42
C ILE A 20 -1.62 2.59 -7.16
N GLN A 21 -2.02 3.87 -7.18
CA GLN A 21 -1.22 4.93 -7.80
C GLN A 21 0.13 5.11 -7.08
N GLU A 22 0.12 5.21 -5.75
CA GLU A 22 1.34 5.34 -4.94
C GLU A 22 2.29 4.15 -5.14
N MET A 23 1.75 2.92 -5.20
CA MET A 23 2.51 1.72 -5.52
C MET A 23 3.08 1.75 -6.95
N MET A 24 2.33 2.25 -7.93
CA MET A 24 2.81 2.36 -9.32
C MET A 24 3.95 3.38 -9.44
N GLU A 25 3.83 4.52 -8.78
CA GLU A 25 4.89 5.54 -8.69
C GLU A 25 6.13 4.98 -7.99
N LEU A 26 5.94 4.25 -6.89
CA LEU A 26 7.01 3.60 -6.16
C LEU A 26 7.73 2.53 -7.01
N ASN A 27 6.98 1.67 -7.71
CA ASN A 27 7.53 0.66 -8.62
C ASN A 27 8.35 1.30 -9.74
N THR A 28 7.84 2.39 -10.32
CA THR A 28 8.53 3.13 -11.38
C THR A 28 9.86 3.67 -10.86
N ARG A 29 9.85 4.30 -9.67
CA ARG A 29 11.06 4.81 -9.04
C ARG A 29 12.05 3.70 -8.70
N ALA A 30 11.56 2.57 -8.19
CA ALA A 30 12.41 1.42 -7.87
C ALA A 30 13.13 0.91 -9.12
N LEU A 31 12.40 0.71 -10.23
CA LEU A 31 12.97 0.27 -11.50
C LEU A 31 13.97 1.28 -12.08
N GLN A 32 13.67 2.58 -12.00
CA GLN A 32 14.57 3.64 -12.46
C GLN A 32 15.86 3.72 -11.65
N ASN A 33 15.81 3.34 -10.37
CA ASN A 33 16.94 3.48 -9.47
C ASN A 33 17.81 2.21 -9.37
N ILE A 34 17.47 1.09 -10.02
CA ILE A 34 18.32 -0.10 -10.02
C ILE A 34 19.71 0.25 -10.56
N SER A 35 20.75 -0.04 -9.77
CA SER A 35 22.13 0.06 -10.24
C SER A 35 22.47 -1.14 -11.10
N TYR A 36 23.10 -0.87 -12.22
CA TYR A 36 23.68 -1.86 -13.11
C TYR A 36 25.06 -1.38 -13.56
N LEU A 37 25.88 -2.34 -13.97
CA LEU A 37 27.20 -2.05 -14.49
C LEU A 37 27.08 -1.32 -15.83
N LYS A 38 27.59 -0.10 -15.90
CA LYS A 38 27.48 0.70 -17.13
C LYS A 38 28.49 0.24 -18.19
N PRO A 39 28.20 0.37 -19.49
CA PRO A 39 29.15 0.03 -20.56
C PRO A 39 30.50 0.76 -20.43
N GLU A 40 30.49 2.01 -19.96
CA GLU A 40 31.70 2.80 -19.75
C GLU A 40 32.53 2.28 -18.57
N GLU A 41 31.90 1.59 -17.61
CA GLU A 41 32.57 0.99 -16.47
C GLU A 41 33.20 -0.37 -16.80
N LEU A 42 32.65 -1.06 -17.80
CA LEU A 42 33.19 -2.31 -18.34
C LEU A 42 34.53 -2.09 -19.06
N SER A 43 34.65 -1.01 -19.85
CA SER A 43 35.89 -0.68 -20.57
C SER A 43 37.06 -0.31 -19.64
N GLN A 44 36.77 -0.03 -18.36
CA GLN A 44 37.76 0.29 -17.34
C GLN A 44 38.25 -0.94 -16.56
N ILE A 45 37.62 -2.11 -16.73
CA ILE A 45 38.01 -3.34 -16.05
C ILE A 45 39.31 -3.85 -16.68
N ARG A 46 40.39 -3.86 -15.91
CA ARG A 46 41.71 -4.31 -16.37
C ARG A 46 42.06 -5.68 -15.79
N LYS A 47 41.46 -6.04 -14.67
CA LYS A 47 41.67 -7.31 -13.99
C LYS A 47 40.34 -7.94 -13.55
N PRO A 48 40.26 -9.28 -13.43
CA PRO A 48 39.04 -9.95 -12.99
C PRO A 48 38.60 -9.56 -11.58
N GLU A 49 39.52 -9.16 -10.69
CA GLU A 49 39.19 -8.69 -9.34
C GLU A 49 38.37 -7.39 -9.37
N ASP A 50 38.67 -6.48 -10.31
CA ASP A 50 37.95 -5.20 -10.46
C ASP A 50 36.46 -5.43 -10.80
N LEU A 51 36.15 -6.53 -11.51
CA LEU A 51 34.78 -6.92 -11.82
C LEU A 51 34.04 -7.39 -10.56
N LEU A 52 34.68 -8.20 -9.72
CA LEU A 52 34.08 -8.70 -8.47
C LEU A 52 33.78 -7.55 -7.51
N ASP A 53 34.72 -6.61 -7.35
CA ASP A 53 34.53 -5.45 -6.50
C ASP A 53 33.36 -4.57 -6.98
N LYS A 54 33.23 -4.35 -8.29
CA LYS A 54 32.11 -3.61 -8.88
C LYS A 54 30.78 -4.34 -8.68
N GLN A 55 30.74 -5.67 -8.88
CA GLN A 55 29.53 -6.47 -8.65
C GLN A 55 29.11 -6.43 -7.19
N MET A 56 30.05 -6.53 -6.25
CA MET A 56 29.77 -6.45 -4.81
C MET A 56 29.22 -5.07 -4.43
N LYS A 57 29.81 -3.99 -4.97
CA LYS A 57 29.30 -2.64 -4.76
C LYS A 57 27.88 -2.47 -5.29
N ILE A 58 27.60 -2.93 -6.51
CA ILE A 58 26.25 -2.89 -7.11
C ILE A 58 25.27 -3.71 -6.27
N PHE A 59 25.67 -4.90 -5.81
CA PHE A 59 24.84 -5.74 -4.95
C PHE A 59 24.47 -5.05 -3.64
N VAL A 60 25.45 -4.46 -2.94
CA VAL A 60 25.21 -3.73 -1.69
C VAL A 60 24.30 -2.52 -1.94
N GLU A 61 24.57 -1.75 -3.00
CA GLU A 61 23.75 -0.59 -3.35
C GLU A 61 22.30 -0.98 -3.69
N ASN A 62 22.11 -2.02 -4.50
CA ASN A 62 20.79 -2.56 -4.83
C ASN A 62 20.09 -3.16 -3.61
N GLY A 63 20.84 -3.77 -2.70
CA GLY A 63 20.31 -4.26 -1.42
C GLY A 63 19.72 -3.14 -0.57
N HIS A 64 20.42 -2.01 -0.45
CA HIS A 64 19.88 -0.82 0.24
C HIS A 64 18.64 -0.25 -0.45
N LYS A 65 18.65 -0.17 -1.79
CA LYS A 65 17.48 0.30 -2.57
C LYS A 65 16.28 -0.64 -2.42
N ALA A 66 16.51 -1.94 -2.40
CA ALA A 66 15.45 -2.93 -2.17
C ALA A 66 14.86 -2.82 -0.77
N LEU A 67 15.70 -2.62 0.25
CA LEU A 67 15.24 -2.41 1.63
C LEU A 67 14.40 -1.12 1.75
N ASP A 68 14.87 -0.02 1.15
CA ASP A 68 14.14 1.24 1.11
C ASP A 68 12.80 1.12 0.38
N TYR A 69 12.77 0.41 -0.76
CA TYR A 69 11.53 0.09 -1.47
C TYR A 69 10.56 -0.72 -0.60
N MET A 70 11.04 -1.74 0.13
CA MET A 70 10.19 -2.51 1.04
C MET A 70 9.64 -1.64 2.17
N GLN A 71 10.46 -0.77 2.76
CA GLN A 71 10.04 0.14 3.82
C GLN A 71 8.95 1.10 3.32
N GLN A 72 9.11 1.71 2.14
CA GLN A 72 8.10 2.58 1.54
C GLN A 72 6.83 1.82 1.18
N THR A 73 6.95 0.59 0.68
CA THR A 73 5.79 -0.28 0.40
C THR A 73 4.98 -0.54 1.66
N PHE A 74 5.64 -0.92 2.76
CA PHE A 74 4.95 -1.15 4.03
C PHE A 74 4.29 0.11 4.58
N ALA A 75 4.94 1.27 4.46
CA ALA A 75 4.37 2.55 4.90
C ALA A 75 3.07 2.89 4.14
N ILE A 76 3.05 2.70 2.81
CA ILE A 76 1.84 2.86 2.00
C ILE A 76 0.74 1.93 2.52
N PHE A 77 1.04 0.63 2.67
CA PHE A 77 0.05 -0.32 3.16
C PHE A 77 -0.46 0.01 4.57
N GLU A 78 0.43 0.41 5.48
CA GLU A 78 0.06 0.79 6.84
C GLU A 78 -0.91 1.98 6.85
N GLU A 79 -0.62 3.05 6.10
CA GLU A 79 -1.49 4.22 6.02
C GLU A 79 -2.91 3.83 5.54
N HIS A 80 -3.00 3.07 4.46
CA HIS A 80 -4.27 2.70 3.86
C HIS A 80 -5.03 1.66 4.70
N LEU A 81 -4.36 0.67 5.28
CA LEU A 81 -4.99 -0.31 6.17
C LEU A 81 -5.48 0.32 7.48
N LEU A 82 -4.71 1.24 8.07
CA LEU A 82 -5.15 1.98 9.24
C LEU A 82 -6.38 2.83 8.93
N SER A 83 -6.41 3.51 7.80
CA SER A 83 -7.57 4.29 7.35
C SER A 83 -8.82 3.43 7.20
N ILE A 84 -8.71 2.28 6.50
CA ILE A 84 -9.81 1.33 6.33
C ILE A 84 -10.31 0.80 7.68
N SER A 85 -9.40 0.45 8.60
CA SER A 85 -9.76 -0.08 9.93
C SER A 85 -10.56 0.93 10.76
N LYS A 86 -10.18 2.22 10.72
CA LYS A 86 -10.88 3.31 11.41
C LYS A 86 -12.28 3.50 10.83
N GLU A 87 -12.42 3.55 9.51
CA GLU A 87 -13.72 3.68 8.87
C GLU A 87 -14.66 2.50 9.20
N VAL A 88 -14.14 1.26 9.19
CA VAL A 88 -14.93 0.07 9.54
C VAL A 88 -15.42 0.16 10.98
N LYS A 89 -14.54 0.57 11.91
CA LYS A 89 -14.91 0.77 13.32
C LYS A 89 -16.00 1.83 13.46
N GLU A 90 -15.84 2.99 12.83
CA GLU A 90 -16.82 4.08 12.89
C GLU A 90 -18.19 3.66 12.34
N LYS A 91 -18.22 2.95 11.20
CA LYS A 91 -19.47 2.43 10.63
C LYS A 91 -20.13 1.38 11.52
N SER A 92 -19.35 0.50 12.15
CA SER A 92 -19.87 -0.47 13.12
C SER A 92 -20.47 0.24 14.34
N ASP A 93 -19.76 1.22 14.90
CA ASP A 93 -20.23 1.99 16.05
C ASP A 93 -21.53 2.75 15.73
N GLN A 94 -21.63 3.33 14.53
CA GLN A 94 -22.86 3.96 14.05
C GLN A 94 -24.01 2.96 13.92
N ALA A 95 -23.77 1.78 13.34
CA ALA A 95 -24.77 0.73 13.22
C ALA A 95 -25.26 0.25 14.59
N THR A 96 -24.35 0.05 15.55
CA THR A 96 -24.70 -0.32 16.93
C THR A 96 -25.51 0.77 17.62
N LYS A 97 -25.10 2.05 17.52
CA LYS A 97 -25.86 3.18 18.08
C LYS A 97 -27.25 3.28 17.48
N HIS A 98 -27.37 3.12 16.16
CA HIS A 98 -28.66 3.17 15.47
C HIS A 98 -29.58 2.03 15.93
N ALA A 99 -29.06 0.81 16.06
CA ALA A 99 -29.80 -0.33 16.58
C ALA A 99 -30.27 -0.10 18.03
N GLN A 100 -29.42 0.47 18.89
CA GLN A 100 -29.78 0.81 20.28
C GLN A 100 -30.91 1.83 20.34
N THR A 101 -30.87 2.87 19.50
CA THR A 101 -31.95 3.86 19.41
C THR A 101 -33.27 3.22 19.01
N ILE A 102 -33.27 2.38 17.96
CA ILE A 102 -34.47 1.67 17.51
C ILE A 102 -35.05 0.79 18.63
N MET A 103 -34.19 0.03 19.34
CA MET A 103 -34.62 -0.83 20.45
C MET A 103 -35.21 -0.03 21.61
N LYS A 104 -34.61 1.12 21.94
CA LYS A 104 -35.09 2.01 23.00
C LYS A 104 -36.44 2.63 22.66
N ASP A 105 -36.63 3.07 21.42
CA ASP A 105 -37.89 3.65 20.94
C ASP A 105 -39.01 2.60 20.94
N TYR A 106 -38.70 1.36 20.54
CA TYR A 106 -39.66 0.24 20.60
C TYR A 106 -40.07 -0.12 22.03
N GLY A 107 -39.13 -0.10 22.97
CA GLY A 107 -39.40 -0.36 24.39
C GLY A 107 -40.28 0.72 25.03
N ASN A 108 -40.02 1.99 24.73
CA ASN A 108 -40.82 3.11 25.23
C ASN A 108 -42.25 3.14 24.68
N ASN A 109 -42.44 2.75 23.42
CA ASN A 109 -43.79 2.69 22.81
C ASN A 109 -44.65 1.53 23.32
N LYS A 110 -44.06 0.47 23.92
CA LYS A 110 -44.82 -0.61 24.58
C LYS A 110 -45.18 -0.34 26.04
N ALA A 111 -44.58 0.68 26.66
CA ALA A 111 -44.81 1.04 28.06
C ALA A 111 -45.86 2.16 28.25
N LYS A 112 -46.37 2.72 27.14
CA LYS A 112 -47.55 3.58 27.09
C LYS A 112 -48.77 2.77 26.68
#